data_AF-A0AA91A3J5-F1
#
_entry.id   AF-A0AA91A3J5-F1
#
_cell.length_a   1.000
_cell.length_b   1.000
_cell.length_c   1.000
_cell.angle_alpha   90.00
_cell.angle_beta   90.00
_cell.angle_gamma   90.00
#
_symmetry.space_group_name_H-M   'P 1'
#
loop_
_entity.id
_entity.type
_entity.pdbx_description
1 polymer ?
#
loop_
_entity_poly.entity_id
_entity_poly.type
_entity_poly.pdbx_seq_one_letter_code
_entity_poly.pdbx_strand_id
1 'polypeptide(L)'
;MEENFISKEMRNFISIELAQTLLNRADLRLSSSLEQLRKSTDRAYTLTGFLLTCCTGLTVCIVNTRNPILFLTASILWAGISYALWQMFAKVISIHGFKHAGSSARGYLQDKNIGYSKRHANGDLVAANEIYLKNCLLDSIEYAESAYQYNRQQLSNRCGVIDKAMRAIKWSVGADCLIALIIEVIKLLRFGMSLI
;
A
#
# COMPACT_ATOMS: atom_id res chain seq x y z
N MET A 1 6.09 -26.48 6.52
CA MET A 1 4.75 -26.52 7.15
C MET A 1 4.59 -25.19 7.84
N GLU A 2 3.87 -24.24 7.23
CA GLU A 2 3.42 -23.05 7.97
C GLU A 2 2.48 -23.56 9.07
N GLU A 3 2.76 -23.22 10.33
CA GLU A 3 1.83 -23.50 11.42
C GLU A 3 0.52 -22.78 11.09
N ASN A 4 -0.58 -23.55 11.05
CA ASN A 4 -1.91 -22.96 10.90
C ASN A 4 -2.11 -21.93 12.02
N PHE A 5 -2.53 -20.72 11.64
CA PHE A 5 -2.76 -19.61 12.55
C PHE A 5 -3.69 -19.99 13.72
N ILE A 6 -4.62 -20.93 13.50
CA ILE A 6 -5.50 -21.45 14.53
C ILE A 6 -4.92 -22.77 15.10
N SER A 7 -4.57 -22.75 16.39
CA SER A 7 -4.08 -23.93 17.11
C SER A 7 -5.11 -25.06 17.13
N LYS A 8 -4.64 -26.31 17.21
CA LYS A 8 -5.52 -27.49 17.30
C LYS A 8 -6.47 -27.42 18.51
N GLU A 9 -6.00 -26.90 19.63
CA GLU A 9 -6.81 -26.71 20.84
C GLU A 9 -7.94 -25.68 20.61
N MET A 10 -7.63 -24.55 19.97
CA MET A 10 -8.62 -23.54 19.65
C MET A 10 -9.66 -24.07 18.65
N ARG A 11 -9.23 -24.86 17.64
CA ARG A 11 -10.17 -25.52 16.71
C ARG A 11 -11.14 -26.44 17.45
N ASN A 12 -10.70 -27.15 18.48
CA ASN A 12 -11.56 -28.05 19.23
C ASN A 12 -12.50 -27.27 20.19
N PHE A 13 -12.00 -26.24 20.86
CA PHE A 13 -12.73 -25.46 21.86
C PHE A 13 -13.79 -24.52 21.28
N ILE A 14 -13.52 -23.87 20.15
CA ILE A 14 -14.34 -22.77 19.65
C ILE A 14 -15.77 -23.21 19.27
N SER A 15 -16.78 -22.45 19.71
CA SER A 15 -18.17 -22.65 19.29
C SER A 15 -18.44 -22.05 17.91
N ILE A 16 -19.49 -22.52 17.24
CA ILE A 16 -19.91 -21.98 15.93
C ILE A 16 -20.24 -20.49 16.04
N GLU A 17 -20.97 -20.07 17.08
CA GLU A 17 -21.32 -18.65 17.30
C GLU A 17 -20.09 -17.76 17.50
N LEU A 18 -19.11 -18.23 18.28
CA LEU A 18 -17.87 -17.49 18.50
C LEU A 18 -17.05 -17.41 17.20
N ALA A 19 -17.00 -18.50 16.43
CA ALA A 19 -16.34 -18.52 15.12
C ALA A 19 -17.01 -17.55 14.13
N GLN A 20 -18.34 -17.50 14.07
CA GLN A 20 -19.07 -16.52 13.25
C GLN A 20 -18.76 -15.08 13.68
N THR A 21 -18.74 -14.80 14.98
CA THR A 21 -18.40 -13.47 15.50
C THR A 21 -16.98 -13.07 15.14
N LEU A 22 -16.02 -14.00 15.23
CA LEU A 22 -14.63 -13.76 14.85
C LEU A 22 -14.47 -13.57 13.35
N LEU A 23 -15.17 -14.36 12.52
CA LEU A 23 -15.18 -14.19 11.08
C LEU A 23 -15.71 -12.80 10.67
N ASN A 24 -16.84 -12.37 11.25
CA ASN A 24 -17.38 -11.03 10.99
C ASN A 24 -16.39 -9.92 11.32
N ARG A 25 -15.65 -10.06 12.44
CA ARG A 25 -14.59 -9.10 12.81
C ARG A 25 -13.40 -9.15 11.84
N ALA A 26 -13.01 -10.33 11.37
CA ALA A 26 -11.95 -10.50 10.39
C ALA A 26 -12.32 -9.86 9.05
N ASP A 27 -13.55 -10.08 8.57
CA ASP A 27 -14.06 -9.51 7.32
C ASP A 27 -14.20 -7.99 7.39
N LEU A 28 -14.62 -7.42 8.52
CA LEU A 28 -14.63 -5.97 8.74
C LEU A 28 -13.23 -5.36 8.69
N ARG A 29 -12.22 -6.05 9.24
CA ARG A 29 -10.81 -5.58 9.15
C ARG A 29 -10.28 -5.68 7.73
N LEU A 30 -10.56 -6.79 7.05
CA LEU A 30 -10.12 -7.01 5.68
C LEU A 30 -10.74 -5.99 4.72
N SER A 31 -12.05 -5.79 4.80
CA SER A 31 -12.76 -4.78 3.98
C SER A 31 -12.22 -3.37 4.23
N SER A 32 -11.95 -2.99 5.48
CA SER A 32 -11.30 -1.72 5.82
C SER A 32 -9.92 -1.58 5.17
N SER A 33 -9.09 -2.64 5.20
CA SER A 33 -7.76 -2.62 4.57
C SER A 33 -7.82 -2.50 3.04
N LEU A 34 -8.79 -3.16 2.39
CA LEU A 34 -9.01 -3.09 0.94
C LEU A 34 -9.47 -1.69 0.54
N GLU A 35 -10.37 -1.09 1.32
CA GLU A 35 -10.84 0.27 1.08
C GLU A 35 -9.70 1.30 1.24
N GLN A 36 -8.81 1.11 2.21
CA GLN A 36 -7.60 1.93 2.36
C GLN A 36 -6.65 1.74 1.17
N LEU A 37 -6.47 0.51 0.68
CA LEU A 37 -5.64 0.24 -0.50
C LEU A 37 -6.20 0.94 -1.74
N ARG A 38 -7.52 0.92 -1.94
CA ARG A 38 -8.21 1.63 -3.02
C ARG A 38 -8.01 3.15 -2.91
N LYS A 39 -8.32 3.74 -1.76
CA LYS A 39 -8.13 5.18 -1.52
C LYS A 39 -6.67 5.62 -1.68
N SER A 40 -5.73 4.80 -1.23
CA SER A 40 -4.29 5.06 -1.40
C SER A 40 -3.89 5.05 -2.87
N THR A 41 -4.45 4.11 -3.65
CA THR A 41 -4.24 4.01 -5.10
C THR A 41 -4.73 5.28 -5.82
N ASP A 42 -5.95 5.71 -5.54
CA ASP A 42 -6.53 6.91 -6.16
C ASP A 42 -5.68 8.15 -5.85
N ARG A 43 -5.26 8.31 -4.59
CA ARG A 43 -4.36 9.40 -4.18
C ARG A 43 -3.00 9.34 -4.87
N ALA A 44 -2.45 8.14 -5.06
CA ALA A 44 -1.17 7.96 -5.73
C ALA A 44 -1.25 8.32 -7.22
N TYR A 45 -2.36 8.00 -7.90
CA TYR A 45 -2.59 8.43 -9.27
C TYR A 45 -2.67 9.94 -9.38
N THR A 46 -3.44 10.59 -8.51
CA THR A 46 -3.53 12.06 -8.46
C THR A 46 -2.18 12.71 -8.21
N LEU A 47 -1.41 12.20 -7.24
CA LEU A 47 -0.06 12.71 -6.96
C LEU A 47 0.87 12.54 -8.17
N THR A 48 0.82 11.39 -8.84
CA THR A 48 1.67 11.14 -10.01
C THR A 48 1.30 12.06 -11.16
N GLY A 49 0.01 12.30 -11.42
CA GLY A 49 -0.44 13.26 -12.44
C GLY A 49 0.02 14.69 -12.13
N PHE A 50 -0.06 15.09 -10.87
CA PHE A 50 0.45 16.39 -10.41
C PHE A 50 1.97 16.51 -10.65
N LEU A 51 2.76 15.52 -10.21
CA LEU A 51 4.20 15.51 -10.42
C LEU A 51 4.58 15.53 -11.89
N LEU A 52 3.82 14.82 -12.74
CA LEU A 52 4.04 14.80 -14.19
C LEU A 52 3.85 16.20 -14.77
N THR A 53 2.81 16.90 -14.34
CA THR A 53 2.50 18.27 -14.76
C THR A 53 3.59 19.26 -14.33
N CYS A 54 4.08 19.15 -13.09
CA CYS A 54 5.20 19.97 -12.63
C CYS A 54 6.48 19.67 -13.42
N CYS A 55 6.76 18.40 -13.71
CA CYS A 55 7.93 17.99 -14.47
C CYS A 55 7.92 18.54 -15.90
N THR A 56 6.78 18.47 -16.59
CA THR A 56 6.65 19.03 -17.95
C THR A 56 6.78 20.55 -17.94
N GLY A 57 6.17 21.24 -16.98
CA GLY A 57 6.34 22.69 -16.81
C GLY A 57 7.79 23.10 -16.56
N LEU A 58 8.51 22.38 -15.70
CA LEU A 58 9.93 22.62 -15.46
C LEU A 58 10.79 22.34 -16.68
N THR A 59 10.47 21.29 -17.45
CA THR A 59 11.17 20.98 -18.71
C THR A 59 11.08 22.16 -19.68
N VAL A 60 9.88 22.73 -19.85
CA VAL A 60 9.68 23.93 -20.70
C VAL A 60 10.46 25.14 -20.16
N CYS A 61 10.48 25.34 -18.84
CA CYS A 61 11.24 26.42 -18.21
C CYS A 61 12.75 26.28 -18.46
N ILE A 62 13.30 25.08 -18.28
CA ILE A 62 14.73 24.79 -18.49
C ILE A 62 15.12 25.03 -19.95
N VAL A 63 14.30 24.58 -20.91
CA VAL A 63 14.59 24.74 -22.34
C VAL A 63 14.54 26.20 -22.80
N ASN A 64 13.65 27.01 -22.23
CA ASN A 64 13.44 28.39 -22.68
C ASN A 64 14.23 29.44 -21.89
N THR A 65 14.78 29.11 -20.71
CA THR A 65 15.44 30.10 -19.87
C THR A 65 16.83 30.46 -20.37
N ARG A 66 17.14 31.75 -20.40
CA ARG A 66 18.50 32.27 -20.65
C ARG A 66 19.24 32.66 -19.38
N ASN A 67 18.56 32.63 -18.23
CA ASN A 67 19.14 33.00 -16.95
C ASN A 67 19.81 31.76 -16.33
N PRO A 68 21.15 31.76 -16.13
CA PRO A 68 21.87 30.60 -15.62
C PRO A 68 21.47 30.19 -14.19
N ILE A 69 21.04 31.16 -13.37
CA ILE A 69 20.56 30.90 -12.01
C ILE A 69 19.23 30.14 -12.06
N LEU A 70 18.30 30.63 -12.88
CA LEU A 70 16.99 30.00 -13.05
C LEU A 70 17.12 28.62 -13.71
N PHE A 71 18.07 28.46 -14.63
CA PHE A 71 18.40 27.17 -15.22
C PHE A 71 18.88 26.16 -14.16
N LEU A 72 19.80 26.59 -13.28
CA LEU A 72 20.35 25.72 -12.24
C LEU A 72 19.29 25.26 -11.25
N THR A 73 18.50 26.18 -10.70
CA THR A 73 17.44 25.84 -9.72
C THR A 73 16.33 25.01 -10.36
N ALA A 74 15.88 25.38 -11.57
CA ALA A 74 14.89 24.58 -12.29
C ALA A 74 15.39 23.15 -12.58
N SER A 75 16.68 22.98 -12.90
CA SER A 75 17.27 21.66 -13.16
C SER A 75 17.33 20.77 -11.92
N ILE A 76 17.64 21.35 -10.75
CA ILE A 76 17.67 20.62 -9.47
C ILE A 76 16.26 20.16 -9.09
N LEU A 77 15.27 21.05 -9.18
CA LEU A 77 13.88 20.71 -8.93
C LEU A 77 13.38 19.64 -9.91
N TRP A 78 13.71 19.78 -11.19
CA TRP A 78 13.35 18.84 -12.24
C TRP A 78 13.94 17.45 -11.97
N ALA A 79 15.20 17.35 -11.53
CA ALA A 79 15.83 16.08 -11.18
C ALA A 79 15.12 15.40 -9.99
N GLY A 80 14.79 16.16 -8.95
CA GLY A 80 14.06 15.66 -7.78
C GLY A 80 12.66 15.12 -8.13
N ILE A 81 11.91 15.88 -8.93
CA ILE A 81 10.56 15.49 -9.39
C ILE A 81 10.63 14.30 -10.36
N SER A 82 11.59 14.28 -11.28
CA SER A 82 11.79 13.16 -12.22
C SER A 82 12.12 11.86 -11.50
N TYR A 83 12.98 11.92 -10.48
CA TYR A 83 13.27 10.76 -9.64
C TYR A 83 12.04 10.29 -8.85
N ALA A 84 11.26 11.22 -8.29
CA ALA A 84 10.01 10.90 -7.61
C ALA A 84 9.01 10.22 -8.56
N LEU A 85 8.84 10.75 -9.79
CA LEU A 85 8.00 10.17 -10.83
C LEU A 85 8.44 8.75 -11.20
N TRP A 86 9.74 8.54 -11.39
CA TRP A 86 10.28 7.22 -11.69
C TRP A 86 9.91 6.18 -10.62
N GLN A 87 10.06 6.53 -9.33
CA GLN A 87 9.67 5.63 -8.23
C GLN A 87 8.17 5.35 -8.23
N MET A 88 7.34 6.36 -8.48
CA MET A 88 5.87 6.20 -8.52
C MET A 88 5.44 5.29 -9.68
N PHE A 89 5.97 5.48 -10.89
CA PHE A 89 5.66 4.62 -12.04
C PHE A 89 6.14 3.19 -11.83
N ALA A 90 7.41 3.01 -11.43
CA ALA A 90 8.02 1.69 -11.34
C ALA A 90 7.42 0.83 -10.20
N LYS A 91 6.97 1.43 -9.10
CA LYS A 91 6.64 0.68 -7.87
C LYS A 91 5.24 0.92 -7.32
N VAL A 92 4.58 2.03 -7.66
CA VAL A 92 3.24 2.35 -7.14
C VAL A 92 2.17 2.06 -8.18
N ILE A 93 2.43 2.39 -9.45
CA ILE A 93 1.46 2.22 -10.54
C ILE A 93 1.55 0.84 -11.19
N SER A 94 2.76 0.28 -11.32
CA SER A 94 2.98 -1.01 -11.98
C SER A 94 2.42 -2.18 -11.16
N ILE A 95 1.16 -2.54 -11.46
CA ILE A 95 0.42 -3.75 -11.04
C ILE A 95 0.07 -3.83 -9.55
N HIS A 96 -1.24 -3.78 -9.28
CA HIS A 96 -1.79 -3.77 -7.92
C HIS A 96 -2.06 -5.20 -7.46
N GLY A 97 -1.09 -5.81 -6.79
CA GLY A 97 -1.32 -7.07 -6.09
C GLY A 97 -2.29 -6.85 -4.93
N PHE A 98 -3.43 -7.53 -4.95
CA PHE A 98 -4.34 -7.63 -3.81
C PHE A 98 -4.85 -9.06 -3.68
N LYS A 99 -5.20 -9.46 -2.46
CA LYS A 99 -5.81 -10.77 -2.18
C LYS A 99 -7.28 -10.57 -1.83
N HIS A 100 -8.14 -11.35 -2.48
CA HIS A 100 -9.58 -11.31 -2.29
C HIS A 100 -9.99 -11.78 -0.89
N ALA A 101 -11.16 -11.32 -0.44
CA ALA A 101 -11.81 -11.82 0.75
C ALA A 101 -12.45 -13.20 0.49
N GLY A 102 -12.24 -14.12 1.42
CA GLY A 102 -12.80 -15.48 1.36
C GLY A 102 -12.09 -16.43 0.40
N SER A 103 -12.36 -17.72 0.59
CA SER A 103 -11.96 -18.77 -0.35
C SER A 103 -13.05 -18.98 -1.41
N SER A 104 -12.65 -19.45 -2.61
CA SER A 104 -13.60 -19.76 -3.67
C SER A 104 -14.62 -20.82 -3.21
N ALA A 105 -15.90 -20.66 -3.59
CA ALA A 105 -16.97 -21.63 -3.27
C ALA A 105 -16.62 -23.07 -3.67
N ARG A 106 -15.83 -23.23 -4.73
CA ARG A 106 -15.31 -24.51 -5.23
C ARG A 106 -14.40 -25.24 -4.24
N GLY A 107 -13.75 -24.52 -3.32
CA GLY A 107 -12.91 -25.11 -2.27
C GLY A 107 -13.75 -25.76 -1.17
N TYR A 108 -14.89 -25.16 -0.85
CA TYR A 108 -15.80 -25.67 0.18
C TYR A 108 -16.62 -26.85 -0.35
N LEU A 109 -17.21 -26.73 -1.54
CA LEU A 109 -18.11 -27.73 -2.12
C LEU A 109 -17.36 -28.92 -2.77
N GLN A 110 -16.65 -29.69 -1.96
CA GLN A 110 -15.92 -30.91 -2.39
C GLN A 110 -16.32 -32.14 -1.57
N ASP A 111 -16.51 -33.27 -2.27
CA ASP A 111 -16.89 -34.55 -1.66
C ASP A 111 -15.89 -35.01 -0.58
N LYS A 112 -14.61 -34.64 -0.71
CA LYS A 112 -13.57 -34.95 0.26
C LYS A 112 -13.84 -34.30 1.62
N ASN A 113 -14.32 -33.05 1.64
CA ASN A 113 -14.60 -32.33 2.87
C ASN A 113 -15.83 -32.90 3.59
N ILE A 114 -16.86 -33.26 2.82
CA ILE A 114 -18.06 -33.93 3.34
C ILE A 114 -17.70 -35.32 3.88
N GLY A 115 -16.86 -36.06 3.19
CA GLY A 115 -16.38 -37.38 3.61
C GLY A 115 -15.52 -37.34 4.88
N TYR A 116 -14.77 -36.27 5.13
CA TYR A 116 -14.04 -36.06 6.38
C TYR A 116 -15.00 -35.84 7.56
N SER A 117 -15.98 -34.95 7.38
CA SER A 117 -16.94 -34.63 8.45
C SER A 117 -17.83 -35.82 8.82
N LYS A 118 -18.29 -36.60 7.83
CA LYS A 118 -19.07 -37.83 8.09
C LYS A 118 -18.32 -38.87 8.92
N ARG A 119 -17.00 -39.00 8.72
CA ARG A 119 -16.16 -39.92 9.50
C ARG A 119 -16.00 -39.48 10.95
N HIS A 120 -15.91 -38.17 11.19
CA HIS A 120 -15.74 -37.62 12.53
C HIS A 120 -17.06 -37.52 13.32
N ALA A 121 -18.19 -37.67 12.64
CA ALA A 121 -19.53 -37.66 13.23
C ALA A 121 -20.12 -39.06 13.46
N ASN A 122 -19.34 -40.14 13.28
CA ASN A 122 -19.81 -41.53 13.38
C ASN A 122 -21.07 -41.83 12.54
N GLY A 123 -21.20 -41.17 11.38
CA GLY A 123 -22.35 -41.36 10.48
C GLY A 123 -23.60 -40.52 10.78
N ASP A 124 -23.63 -39.75 11.89
CA ASP A 124 -24.69 -38.77 12.13
C ASP A 124 -24.54 -37.57 11.19
N LEU A 125 -25.55 -37.36 10.34
CA LEU A 125 -25.56 -36.29 9.36
C LEU A 125 -25.68 -34.90 10.00
N VAL A 126 -26.33 -34.78 11.16
CA VAL A 126 -26.51 -33.50 11.85
C VAL A 126 -25.16 -33.06 12.44
N ALA A 127 -24.54 -33.93 13.24
CA ALA A 127 -23.21 -33.68 13.79
C ALA A 127 -22.14 -33.50 12.68
N ALA A 128 -22.23 -34.24 11.57
CA ALA A 128 -21.32 -34.05 10.43
C ALA A 128 -21.45 -32.65 9.81
N ASN A 129 -22.68 -32.14 9.70
CA ASN A 129 -22.92 -30.81 9.14
C ASN A 129 -22.38 -29.71 10.07
N GLU A 130 -22.54 -29.86 11.39
CA GLU A 130 -21.97 -28.92 12.37
C GLU A 130 -20.44 -28.89 12.35
N ILE A 131 -19.80 -30.07 12.29
CA ILE A 131 -18.33 -30.18 12.18
C ILE A 131 -17.85 -29.54 10.86
N TYR A 132 -18.56 -29.80 9.77
CA TYR A 132 -18.25 -29.21 8.47
C TYR A 132 -18.38 -27.68 8.49
N LEU A 133 -19.49 -27.15 9.01
CA LEU A 133 -19.72 -25.71 9.14
C LEU A 133 -18.64 -25.05 10.00
N LYS A 134 -18.32 -25.64 11.14
CA LYS A 134 -17.27 -25.15 12.04
C LYS A 134 -15.92 -25.07 11.33
N ASN A 135 -15.53 -26.11 10.59
CA ASN A 135 -14.27 -26.09 9.83
C ASN A 135 -14.30 -25.04 8.70
N CYS A 136 -15.42 -24.89 7.99
CA CYS A 136 -15.56 -23.85 6.97
C CYS A 136 -15.37 -22.44 7.55
N LEU A 137 -15.93 -22.18 8.74
CA LEU A 137 -15.78 -20.89 9.43
C LEU A 137 -14.32 -20.63 9.82
N LEU A 138 -13.65 -21.64 10.38
CA LEU A 138 -12.25 -21.53 10.80
C LEU A 138 -11.31 -21.31 9.61
N ASP A 139 -11.50 -22.05 8.52
CA ASP A 139 -10.71 -21.86 7.31
C ASP A 139 -10.98 -20.48 6.70
N SER A 140 -12.23 -20.00 6.73
CA SER A 140 -12.58 -18.63 6.30
C SER A 140 -11.86 -17.57 7.11
N ILE A 141 -11.76 -17.74 8.45
CA ILE A 141 -11.01 -16.84 9.32
C ILE A 141 -9.52 -16.81 8.92
N GLU A 142 -8.91 -17.98 8.67
CA GLU A 142 -7.52 -18.06 8.23
C GLU A 142 -7.29 -17.42 6.87
N TYR A 143 -8.20 -17.63 5.91
CA TYR A 143 -8.13 -16.96 4.61
C TYR A 143 -8.27 -15.45 4.73
N ALA A 144 -9.21 -14.97 5.56
CA ALA A 144 -9.42 -13.55 5.79
C ALA A 144 -8.19 -12.88 6.45
N GLU A 145 -7.59 -13.52 7.45
CA GLU A 145 -6.38 -13.02 8.11
C GLU A 145 -5.17 -13.03 7.17
N SER A 146 -4.98 -14.11 6.40
CA SER A 146 -3.92 -14.18 5.38
C SER A 146 -4.08 -13.11 4.30
N ALA A 147 -5.30 -12.87 3.83
CA ALA A 147 -5.61 -11.80 2.89
C ALA A 147 -5.34 -10.42 3.51
N TYR A 148 -5.71 -10.22 4.77
CA TYR A 148 -5.47 -8.97 5.49
C TYR A 148 -3.97 -8.68 5.63
N GLN A 149 -3.17 -9.65 6.05
CA GLN A 149 -1.72 -9.49 6.20
C GLN A 149 -1.05 -9.15 4.87
N TYR A 150 -1.43 -9.85 3.80
CA TYR A 150 -0.94 -9.56 2.45
C TYR A 150 -1.30 -8.13 2.02
N ASN A 151 -2.57 -7.75 2.12
CA ASN A 151 -3.04 -6.43 1.69
C ASN A 151 -2.40 -5.30 2.54
N ARG A 152 -2.24 -5.52 3.84
CA ARG A 152 -1.55 -4.59 4.74
C ARG A 152 -0.07 -4.43 4.38
N GLN A 153 0.63 -5.51 4.05
CA GLN A 153 2.02 -5.43 3.61
C GLN A 153 2.15 -4.63 2.31
N GLN A 154 1.24 -4.84 1.35
CA GLN A 154 1.20 -4.06 0.11
C GLN A 154 0.96 -2.57 0.39
N LEU A 155 0.04 -2.24 1.30
CA LEU A 155 -0.20 -0.86 1.72
C LEU A 155 1.04 -0.23 2.37
N SER A 156 1.72 -0.96 3.27
CA SER A 156 2.93 -0.48 3.94
C SER A 156 4.07 -0.22 2.95
N ASN A 157 4.31 -1.15 2.02
CA ASN A 157 5.31 -1.01 0.97
C ASN A 157 5.06 0.25 0.12
N ARG A 158 3.79 0.51 -0.24
CA ARG A 158 3.39 1.71 -0.99
C ARG A 158 3.64 2.98 -0.21
N CYS A 159 3.21 3.04 1.05
CA CYS A 159 3.49 4.19 1.91
C CYS A 159 4.99 4.47 2.00
N GLY A 160 5.82 3.43 2.09
CA GLY A 160 7.28 3.55 2.07
C GLY A 160 7.84 4.12 0.75
N VAL A 161 7.29 3.74 -0.40
CA VAL A 161 7.70 4.30 -1.70
C VAL A 161 7.26 5.75 -1.84
N ILE A 162 6.02 6.08 -1.47
CA ILE A 162 5.49 7.44 -1.50
C ILE A 162 6.32 8.36 -0.58
N ASP A 163 6.71 7.88 0.59
CA ASP A 163 7.56 8.63 1.51
C ASP A 163 8.97 8.88 0.93
N LYS A 164 9.56 7.91 0.23
CA LYS A 164 10.83 8.11 -0.51
C LYS A 164 10.69 9.16 -1.62
N ALA A 165 9.60 9.11 -2.39
CA ALA A 165 9.31 10.09 -3.44
C ALA A 165 9.15 11.49 -2.84
N MET A 166 8.39 11.61 -1.74
CA MET A 166 8.18 12.88 -1.03
C MET A 166 9.49 13.43 -0.44
N ARG A 167 10.35 12.57 0.09
CA ARG A 167 11.68 12.98 0.57
C ARG A 167 12.55 13.53 -0.55
N ALA A 168 12.55 12.93 -1.73
CA ALA A 168 13.30 13.44 -2.88
C ALA A 168 12.86 14.87 -3.27
N ILE A 169 11.55 15.11 -3.30
CA ILE A 169 10.98 16.45 -3.58
C ILE A 169 11.36 17.45 -2.48
N LYS A 170 11.29 17.05 -1.21
CA LYS A 170 11.69 17.91 -0.09
C LYS A 170 13.16 18.32 -0.19
N TRP A 171 14.04 17.38 -0.52
CA TRP A 171 15.47 17.67 -0.72
C TRP A 171 15.74 18.60 -1.88
N SER A 172 15.04 18.42 -3.03
CA SER A 172 15.23 19.32 -4.17
C SER A 172 14.75 20.74 -3.85
N VAL A 173 13.59 20.90 -3.20
CA VAL A 173 13.09 22.21 -2.77
C VAL A 173 14.03 22.85 -1.75
N GLY A 174 14.54 22.07 -0.78
CA GLY A 174 15.49 22.56 0.21
C GLY A 174 16.80 23.05 -0.42
N ALA A 175 17.31 22.34 -1.43
CA ALA A 175 18.49 22.75 -2.19
C ALA A 175 18.25 24.06 -2.95
N ASP A 176 17.10 24.21 -3.61
CA ASP A 176 16.74 25.46 -4.31
C ASP A 176 16.64 26.65 -3.36
N CYS A 177 16.01 26.48 -2.20
CA CYS A 177 15.94 27.52 -1.17
C CYS A 177 17.33 27.95 -0.70
N LEU A 178 18.24 27.00 -0.49
CA LEU A 178 19.60 27.29 -0.06
C LEU A 178 20.39 28.04 -1.13
N ILE A 179 20.25 27.66 -2.41
CA ILE A 179 20.87 28.36 -3.53
C ILE A 179 20.34 29.80 -3.63
N ALA A 180 19.03 29.99 -3.53
CA ALA A 180 18.42 31.32 -3.55
C ALA A 180 18.96 32.21 -2.41
N LEU A 181 19.09 31.64 -1.20
CA LEU A 181 19.61 32.36 -0.02
C LEU A 181 21.07 32.77 -0.23
N ILE A 182 21.92 31.87 -0.74
CA ILE A 182 23.32 32.19 -1.08
C ILE A 182 23.40 33.35 -2.08
N ILE A 183 22.55 33.33 -3.10
CA ILE A 183 22.54 34.38 -4.13
C ILE A 183 22.15 35.74 -3.54
N GLU A 184 21.13 35.78 -2.69
CA GLU A 184 20.72 37.03 -2.03
C GLU A 184 21.81 37.57 -1.08
N VAL A 185 22.49 36.69 -0.35
CA VAL A 185 23.65 37.10 0.48
C VAL A 185 24.78 37.68 -0.36
N ILE A 186 25.11 37.05 -1.50
CA ILE A 186 26.15 37.57 -2.41
C ILE A 186 25.75 38.95 -2.98
N LYS A 187 24.47 39.14 -3.35
CA LYS A 187 23.97 40.43 -3.83
C LYS A 187 24.08 41.51 -2.74
N LEU A 188 23.68 41.19 -1.50
CA LEU A 188 23.80 42.10 -0.36
C LEU A 188 25.25 42.49 -0.08
N LEU A 189 26.17 41.52 -0.09
CA LEU A 189 27.60 41.78 0.10
C LEU A 189 28.18 42.67 -1.01
N ARG A 190 27.81 42.44 -2.27
CA ARG A 190 28.23 43.29 -3.40
C ARG A 190 27.69 44.72 -3.29
N PHE A 191 26.43 44.88 -2.88
CA PHE A 191 25.83 46.20 -2.69
C PHE A 191 26.51 46.98 -1.55
N GLY A 192 26.84 46.31 -0.45
CA GLY A 192 27.59 46.91 0.66
C GLY A 192 29.00 47.35 0.27
N MET A 193 29.70 46.57 -0.57
CA MET A 193 31.04 46.95 -1.08
C MET A 193 31.01 48.09 -2.11
N SER A 194 29.90 48.33 -2.82
CA SER A 194 29.79 49.46 -3.76
C SER A 194 29.46 50.81 -3.10
N LEU A 195 29.11 50.80 -1.81
CA LEU A 195 28.75 51.97 -1.02
C LEU A 195 29.93 52.52 -0.19
N ILE A 196 31.08 51.83 -0.19
CA ILE A 196 32.34 52.20 0.46
C ILE A 196 33.31 52.66 -0.62
#